data_AF-A0A7S2HZX3-F1
#
_entry.id   AF-A0A7S2HZX3-F1
#
_cell.length_a   1.000
_cell.length_b   1.000
_cell.length_c   1.000
_cell.angle_alpha   90.00
_cell.angle_beta   90.00
_cell.angle_gamma   90.00
#
_symmetry.space_group_name_H-M   'P 1'
#
loop_
_entity.id
_entity.type
_entity.pdbx_description
1 polymer ?
#
loop_
_entity_poly.entity_id
_entity_poly.type
_entity_poly.pdbx_seq_one_letter_code
_entity_poly.pdbx_strand_id
1 'polypeptide(L)'
;SGCRRLVVFCGPTYLKRLWCVVELFTFVHCGRNISDLSFCPLLREGHEMDDMFLLESAFDSFDVEECSCSLQDDKDRLLSVFRAAFGDLCDFNTSVKSIFQRTGWACELRRLRKLRSQST
;
A
#
# COMPACT_ATOMS: atom_id res chain seq x y z
N SER A 1 -5.13 -1.62 16.17
CA SER A 1 -3.89 -0.81 16.09
C SER A 1 -3.71 0.02 17.36
N GLY A 2 -2.46 0.25 17.76
CA GLY A 2 -2.12 1.12 18.90
C GLY A 2 -2.22 2.62 18.61
N CYS A 3 -2.40 3.01 17.34
CA CYS A 3 -2.50 4.41 16.91
C CYS A 3 -3.93 4.79 16.49
N ARG A 4 -4.25 6.08 16.61
CA ARG A 4 -5.54 6.65 16.18
C ARG A 4 -5.62 6.88 14.67
N ARG A 5 -4.50 7.24 14.05
CA ARG A 5 -4.35 7.46 12.60
C ARG A 5 -3.08 6.81 12.12
N LEU A 6 -3.07 6.37 10.87
CA LEU A 6 -1.90 5.82 10.19
C LEU A 6 -1.59 6.71 8.98
N VAL A 7 -0.40 7.31 8.98
CA VAL A 7 0.11 8.06 7.83
C VAL A 7 1.14 7.19 7.12
N VAL A 8 0.89 6.91 5.86
CA VAL A 8 1.70 6.00 5.05
C VAL A 8 2.46 6.81 4.02
N PHE A 9 3.78 6.88 4.17
CA PHE A 9 4.66 7.43 3.14
C PHE A 9 4.92 6.37 2.08
N CYS A 10 4.29 6.53 0.92
CA CYS A 10 4.24 5.50 -0.10
C CYS A 10 5.12 5.89 -1.28
N GLY A 11 6.28 5.24 -1.39
CA GLY A 11 7.12 5.27 -2.60
C GLY A 11 6.93 4.02 -3.46
N PRO A 12 7.57 3.93 -4.64
CA PRO A 12 7.42 2.83 -5.59
C PRO A 12 7.73 1.43 -4.99
N THR A 13 8.54 1.36 -3.94
CA THR A 13 8.93 0.11 -3.28
C THR A 13 8.07 -0.24 -2.06
N TYR A 14 7.13 0.62 -1.64
CA TYR A 14 6.33 0.42 -0.42
C TYR A 14 5.57 -0.90 -0.44
N LEU A 15 4.85 -1.16 -1.54
CA LEU A 15 4.07 -2.38 -1.73
C LEU A 15 4.91 -3.64 -1.99
N LYS A 16 6.22 -3.49 -2.18
CA LYS A 16 7.15 -4.63 -2.31
C LYS A 16 7.74 -5.02 -0.96
N ARG A 17 7.39 -4.34 0.14
CA ARG A 17 7.87 -4.68 1.49
C ARG A 17 6.73 -5.32 2.28
N LEU A 18 6.91 -6.59 2.64
CA LEU A 18 5.87 -7.40 3.26
C LEU A 18 5.35 -6.78 4.56
N TRP A 19 6.24 -6.34 5.44
CA TRP A 19 5.89 -5.70 6.71
C TRP A 19 5.02 -4.44 6.53
N CYS A 20 5.29 -3.63 5.51
CA CYS A 20 4.47 -2.44 5.21
C CYS A 20 3.03 -2.82 4.87
N VAL A 21 2.84 -3.92 4.15
CA VAL A 21 1.51 -4.45 3.82
C VAL A 21 0.84 -5.04 5.06
N VAL A 22 1.58 -5.78 5.90
CA VAL A 22 1.05 -6.36 7.14
C VAL A 22 0.54 -5.28 8.08
N GLU A 23 1.29 -4.19 8.25
CA GLU A 23 0.89 -3.06 9.10
C GLU A 23 -0.38 -2.38 8.57
N LEU A 24 -0.43 -2.11 7.26
CA LEU A 24 -1.60 -1.53 6.61
C LEU A 24 -2.84 -2.41 6.78
N PHE A 25 -2.69 -3.69 6.48
CA PHE A 25 -3.73 -4.69 6.61
C PHE A 25 -4.23 -4.77 8.07
N THR A 26 -3.31 -4.90 9.02
CA THR A 26 -3.61 -4.98 10.45
C THR A 26 -4.31 -3.72 10.94
N PHE A 27 -3.91 -2.54 10.46
CA PHE A 27 -4.55 -1.28 10.83
C PHE A 27 -6.03 -1.26 10.46
N VAL A 28 -6.36 -1.61 9.21
CA VAL A 28 -7.74 -1.61 8.71
C VAL A 28 -8.59 -2.71 9.36
N HIS A 29 -8.05 -3.92 9.51
CA HIS A 29 -8.82 -5.07 10.01
C HIS A 29 -8.94 -5.15 11.52
N CYS A 30 -8.08 -4.45 12.28
CA CYS A 30 -8.25 -4.32 13.74
C CYS A 30 -9.24 -3.20 14.14
N GLY A 31 -10.29 -2.97 13.35
CA GLY A 31 -11.42 -2.13 13.72
C GLY A 31 -11.21 -0.62 13.57
N ARG A 32 -10.24 -0.17 12.77
CA ARG A 32 -10.08 1.26 12.44
C ARG A 32 -10.83 1.60 11.16
N ASN A 33 -11.30 2.85 11.09
CA ASN A 33 -11.93 3.34 9.88
C ASN A 33 -10.85 3.63 8.84
N ILE A 34 -11.13 3.34 7.57
CA ILE A 34 -10.28 3.72 6.44
C ILE A 34 -10.10 5.24 6.37
N SER A 35 -11.04 6.04 6.89
CA SER A 35 -10.90 7.49 7.01
C SER A 35 -9.74 7.93 7.94
N ASP A 36 -9.24 7.06 8.81
CA ASP A 36 -8.08 7.34 9.69
C ASP A 36 -6.73 6.99 9.04
N LEU A 37 -6.76 6.49 7.80
CA LEU A 37 -5.61 6.17 6.98
C LEU A 37 -5.34 7.31 5.99
N SER A 38 -4.13 7.84 5.98
CA SER A 38 -3.70 8.89 5.04
C SER A 38 -2.45 8.44 4.31
N PHE A 39 -2.46 8.54 2.99
CA PHE A 39 -1.30 8.20 2.19
C PHE A 39 -0.61 9.47 1.67
N CYS A 40 0.72 9.49 1.75
CA CYS A 40 1.58 10.57 1.26
C CYS A 40 2.55 9.99 0.24
N PRO A 41 2.42 10.29 -1.06
CA PRO A 41 3.33 9.75 -2.07
C PRO A 41 4.74 10.32 -1.88
N LEU A 42 5.73 9.43 -1.94
CA LEU A 42 7.15 9.79 -1.98
C LEU A 42 7.61 9.80 -3.43
N LEU A 43 7.81 10.99 -3.98
CA LEU A 43 8.18 11.21 -5.37
C LEU A 43 9.58 11.81 -5.44
N ARG A 44 10.44 11.26 -6.30
CA ARG A 44 11.77 11.79 -6.57
C ARG A 44 11.65 13.07 -7.41
N GLU A 45 12.44 14.06 -7.04
CA GLU A 45 12.53 15.32 -7.78
C GLU A 45 12.96 15.07 -9.24
N GLY A 46 12.21 15.62 -10.19
CA GLY A 46 12.45 15.42 -11.63
C GLY A 46 11.90 14.11 -12.20
N HIS A 47 11.36 13.22 -11.36
CA HIS A 47 10.77 11.93 -11.75
C HIS A 47 9.35 11.74 -11.20
N GLU A 48 8.67 12.81 -10.83
CA GLU A 48 7.38 12.72 -10.14
C GLU A 48 6.33 11.98 -10.97
N MET A 49 6.29 12.24 -12.27
CA MET A 49 5.33 11.59 -13.17
C MET A 49 5.58 10.08 -13.29
N ASP A 50 6.85 9.68 -13.40
CA ASP A 50 7.26 8.28 -13.46
C ASP A 50 6.94 7.58 -12.14
N ASP A 51 7.29 8.19 -11.01
CA ASP A 51 7.04 7.63 -9.68
C ASP A 51 5.54 7.51 -9.39
N MET A 52 4.73 8.48 -9.84
CA MET A 52 3.28 8.40 -9.75
C MET A 52 2.73 7.24 -10.59
N PHE A 53 3.20 7.06 -11.82
CA PHE A 53 2.79 5.94 -12.67
C PHE A 53 3.20 4.58 -12.08
N LEU A 54 4.42 4.49 -11.53
CA LEU A 54 4.91 3.30 -10.83
C LEU A 54 4.08 3.02 -9.58
N LEU A 55 3.68 4.04 -8.83
CA LEU A 55 2.80 3.89 -7.68
C LEU A 55 1.43 3.37 -8.11
N GLU A 56 0.75 4.01 -9.08
CA GLU A 56 -0.55 3.59 -9.58
C GLU A 56 -0.54 2.13 -10.05
N SER A 57 0.44 1.77 -10.90
CA SER A 57 0.60 0.41 -11.41
C SER A 57 0.94 -0.60 -10.31
N ALA A 58 1.74 -0.24 -9.30
CA ALA A 58 2.05 -1.10 -8.17
C ALA A 58 0.80 -1.45 -7.35
N PHE A 59 -0.14 -0.52 -7.18
CA PHE A 59 -1.39 -0.82 -6.47
C PHE A 59 -2.29 -1.77 -7.25
N ASP A 60 -2.47 -1.54 -8.54
CA ASP A 60 -3.33 -2.38 -9.38
C ASP A 60 -2.77 -3.81 -9.53
N SER A 61 -1.45 -3.91 -9.70
CA SER A 61 -0.72 -5.18 -9.85
C SER A 61 -0.24 -5.77 -8.53
N PHE A 62 -0.71 -5.27 -7.37
CA PHE A 62 -0.26 -5.74 -6.07
C PHE A 62 -0.39 -7.26 -5.93
N ASP A 63 0.68 -7.88 -5.44
CA ASP A 63 0.75 -9.29 -5.10
C ASP A 63 1.66 -9.48 -3.87
N VAL A 64 1.14 -10.15 -2.85
CA VAL A 64 1.85 -10.47 -1.62
C VAL A 64 3.01 -11.45 -1.85
N GLU A 65 2.93 -12.33 -2.86
CA GLU A 65 4.02 -13.27 -3.17
C GLU A 65 5.25 -12.54 -3.72
N GLU A 66 5.04 -11.42 -4.40
CA GLU A 66 6.07 -10.53 -4.92
C GLU A 66 6.68 -9.60 -3.85
N CYS A 67 6.16 -9.63 -2.62
CA CYS A 67 6.74 -8.87 -1.52
C CYS A 67 8.04 -9.49 -1.03
N SER A 68 8.95 -8.64 -0.58
CA SER A 68 10.23 -9.00 0.03
C SER A 68 10.20 -8.76 1.53
N CYS A 69 11.04 -9.50 2.24
CA CYS A 69 11.25 -9.39 3.67
C CYS A 69 12.75 -9.53 3.93
N SER A 70 13.28 -8.87 4.98
CA SER A 70 14.71 -8.94 5.29
C SER A 70 15.15 -10.37 5.65
N LEU A 71 14.24 -11.15 6.23
CA LEU A 71 14.43 -12.57 6.52
C LEU A 71 13.42 -13.37 5.69
N GLN A 72 13.91 -14.30 4.88
CA GLN A 72 13.04 -15.15 4.05
C GLN A 72 12.14 -16.03 4.92
N ASP A 73 12.64 -16.52 6.05
CA ASP A 73 11.85 -17.27 7.03
C ASP A 73 10.63 -16.48 7.54
N ASP A 74 10.77 -15.16 7.74
CA ASP A 74 9.65 -14.31 8.14
C ASP A 74 8.61 -14.19 7.03
N LYS A 75 9.07 -14.09 5.76
CA LYS A 75 8.17 -14.09 4.61
C LYS A 75 7.35 -15.38 4.57
N ASP A 76 8.02 -16.52 4.64
CA ASP A 76 7.35 -17.82 4.51
C ASP A 76 6.36 -18.06 5.65
N ARG A 77 6.72 -17.65 6.88
CA ARG A 77 5.82 -17.69 8.05
C ARG A 77 4.60 -16.79 7.87
N LEU A 78 4.78 -15.55 7.44
CA LEU A 78 3.67 -14.61 7.25
C LEU A 78 2.75 -15.06 6.11
N LEU A 79 3.30 -15.53 4.98
CA LEU A 79 2.50 -16.09 3.88
C LEU A 79 1.70 -17.32 4.33
N SER A 80 2.29 -18.19 5.14
CA SER A 80 1.57 -19.34 5.72
C SER A 80 0.41 -18.90 6.61
N VAL A 81 0.60 -17.87 7.44
CA VAL A 81 -0.46 -17.27 8.26
C VAL A 81 -1.58 -16.70 7.38
N PHE A 82 -1.23 -15.99 6.31
CA PHE A 82 -2.24 -15.44 5.39
C PHE A 82 -3.03 -16.53 4.68
N ARG A 83 -2.37 -17.58 4.16
CA ARG A 83 -3.07 -18.73 3.57
C ARG A 83 -4.00 -19.41 4.58
N ALA A 84 -3.55 -19.60 5.81
CA ALA A 84 -4.37 -20.21 6.84
C ALA A 84 -5.59 -19.35 7.24
N ALA A 85 -5.44 -18.02 7.26
CA ALA A 85 -6.51 -17.09 7.65
C ALA A 85 -7.50 -16.78 6.51
N PHE A 86 -7.01 -16.73 5.27
CA PHE A 86 -7.78 -16.31 4.09
C PHE A 86 -8.19 -17.46 3.18
N GLY A 87 -7.67 -18.66 3.39
CA GLY A 87 -7.81 -19.79 2.46
C GLY A 87 -6.78 -19.71 1.33
N ASP A 88 -6.73 -18.58 0.62
CA ASP A 88 -5.74 -18.33 -0.42
C ASP A 88 -5.17 -16.89 -0.38
N LEU A 89 -4.00 -16.70 -1.01
CA LEU A 89 -3.34 -15.41 -1.12
C LEU A 89 -4.07 -14.46 -2.09
N CYS A 90 -4.87 -14.97 -3.03
CA CYS A 90 -5.69 -14.12 -3.90
C CYS A 90 -6.71 -13.29 -3.10
N ASP A 91 -7.29 -13.86 -2.05
CA ASP A 91 -8.25 -13.17 -1.18
C ASP A 91 -7.55 -12.11 -0.33
N PHE A 92 -6.34 -12.40 0.16
CA PHE A 92 -5.51 -11.42 0.82
C PHE A 92 -5.15 -10.25 -0.11
N ASN A 93 -4.69 -10.55 -1.33
CA ASN A 93 -4.37 -9.55 -2.35
C ASN A 93 -5.57 -8.66 -2.67
N THR A 94 -6.76 -9.24 -2.82
CA THR A 94 -8.01 -8.52 -3.05
C THR A 94 -8.35 -7.61 -1.86
N SER A 95 -8.19 -8.12 -0.63
CA SER A 95 -8.40 -7.34 0.59
C SER A 95 -7.50 -6.10 0.64
N VAL A 96 -6.21 -6.27 0.38
CA VAL A 96 -5.24 -5.16 0.35
C VAL A 96 -5.57 -4.15 -0.75
N LYS A 97 -5.83 -4.61 -1.98
CA LYS A 97 -6.23 -3.73 -3.10
C LYS A 97 -7.47 -2.89 -2.77
N SER A 98 -8.45 -3.49 -2.07
CA SER A 98 -9.68 -2.78 -1.68
C SER A 98 -9.42 -1.61 -0.72
N ILE A 99 -8.38 -1.67 0.12
CA ILE A 99 -8.01 -0.59 1.05
C ILE A 99 -7.65 0.68 0.26
N PHE A 100 -6.88 0.53 -0.82
CA PHE A 100 -6.44 1.65 -1.66
C PHE A 100 -7.58 2.26 -2.47
N GLN A 101 -8.48 1.42 -2.98
CA GLN A 101 -9.66 1.90 -3.70
C GLN A 101 -10.58 2.74 -2.78
N ARG A 102 -10.72 2.33 -1.51
CA ARG A 102 -11.60 3.00 -0.54
C ARG A 102 -11.01 4.26 0.08
N THR A 103 -9.68 4.43 0.10
CA THR A 103 -9.03 5.66 0.60
C THR A 103 -9.08 6.82 -0.39
N GLY A 104 -9.61 6.62 -1.59
CA GLY A 104 -9.61 7.68 -2.62
C GLY A 104 -8.20 8.05 -3.09
N TRP A 105 -7.22 7.18 -2.89
CA TRP A 105 -5.82 7.39 -3.24
C TRP A 105 -5.62 7.84 -4.70
N ALA A 106 -6.35 7.23 -5.64
CA ALA A 106 -6.32 7.61 -7.05
C ALA A 106 -6.83 9.04 -7.32
N CYS A 107 -7.71 9.58 -6.46
CA CYS A 107 -8.13 10.98 -6.53
C CYS A 107 -7.04 11.91 -5.96
N GLU A 108 -6.38 11.52 -4.87
CA GLU A 108 -5.30 12.31 -4.27
C GLU A 108 -4.08 12.39 -5.21
N LEU A 109 -3.70 11.28 -5.84
CA LEU A 109 -2.65 11.28 -6.87
C LEU A 109 -3.01 12.20 -8.04
N ARG A 110 -4.24 12.11 -8.57
CA ARG A 110 -4.71 13.01 -9.63
C ARG A 110 -4.71 14.48 -9.19
N ARG A 111 -5.02 14.77 -7.93
CA ARG A 111 -4.98 16.14 -7.37
C ARG A 111 -3.54 16.66 -7.32
N LEU A 112 -2.61 15.86 -6.81
CA LEU A 112 -1.19 16.22 -6.74
C LEU A 112 -0.58 16.42 -8.13
N ARG A 113 -0.99 15.63 -9.13
CA ARG A 113 -0.60 15.83 -10.54
C ARG A 113 -0.97 17.22 -11.05
N LYS A 114 -2.21 17.65 -10.80
CA LYS A 114 -2.73 18.95 -11.26
C LYS A 114 -2.02 20.12 -10.59
N LEU A 115 -1.80 20.04 -9.28
CA LEU A 115 -1.12 21.09 -8.51
C LEU A 115 0.31 21.31 -9.00
N ARG A 116 1.05 20.24 -9.32
CA ARG A 116 2.43 20.37 -9.82
C ARG A 116 2.51 20.87 -11.27
N SER A 117 1.55 20.50 -12.13
CA SER A 117 1.51 21.02 -13.52
C SER A 117 1.25 22.52 -13.64
N GLN A 118 0.85 23.21 -12.55
CA GLN A 118 0.61 24.65 -12.51
C GLN A 118 1.77 25.45 -11.90
N SER A 119 2.81 24.76 -11.39
CA SER A 119 3.95 25.38 -10.72
C SER A 119 5.21 25.46 -11.61
N THR A 120 5.08 25.19 -12.90
CA THR A 120 6.13 25.26 -13.93
C THR A 120 5.80 26.34 -14.93
#